data_AF-A0A8B6XX78-F1
#
_entry.id   AF-A0A8B6XX78-F1
#
_cell.length_a   1.000
_cell.length_b   1.000
_cell.length_c   1.000
_cell.angle_alpha   90.00
_cell.angle_beta   90.00
_cell.angle_gamma   90.00
#
_symmetry.space_group_name_H-M   'P 1'
#
loop_
_entity.id
_entity.type
_entity.pdbx_description
1 polymer ?
#
loop_
_entity_poly.entity_id
_entity_poly.type
_entity_poly.pdbx_seq_one_letter_code
_entity_poly.pdbx_strand_id
1 'polypeptide(L)'
;MMTKKTSTKASVITKATFVLINLNKQKKKRDMNKDMKFNNESQAFILYQTAVDFNDITYQLDESFEDYLVVSVLKAQHHIGEDIETEDSIIEMSDEVTIDTEDSAPFLNKGNIQVPGWLFLKNKSIAEYCIELLNSRKIISHDLEKNKTVIDSSSECKYKSLGEILSKFDSFLRLNVNWNWIAGTRNLDSLGLNAFLFYVEKLIEIVKVKDKVRFIKDSKMFLQIYTSRPGKTDVLNHSDYWGSSQQLLSGKVIADFVAGEYGTLHPVFGVLLNPTTGRVGPGDTGLMHNFLFDYNGPWANHAAVHDAFGYLKTFHNIGPGYNYLGGISAVKTGKCMAGQTSGLLFWNRIINQHKVNQ
;
A
#
# COMPACT_ATOMS: atom_id res chain seq x y z
N MET A 1 -10.73 64.27 -10.48
CA MET A 1 -9.47 63.52 -10.68
C MET A 1 -9.62 62.17 -9.95
N MET A 2 -9.87 61.08 -10.68
CA MET A 2 -10.03 59.74 -10.09
C MET A 2 -8.67 59.06 -9.97
N THR A 3 -8.27 58.69 -8.76
CA THR A 3 -7.06 57.89 -8.52
C THR A 3 -7.39 56.40 -8.64
N LYS A 4 -6.84 55.74 -9.66
CA LYS A 4 -6.86 54.28 -9.80
C LYS A 4 -5.98 53.67 -8.69
N LYS A 5 -6.57 52.88 -7.78
CA LYS A 5 -5.81 51.95 -6.92
C LYS A 5 -5.40 50.74 -7.75
N THR A 6 -4.10 50.61 -8.01
CA THR A 6 -3.51 49.36 -8.51
C THR A 6 -3.26 48.42 -7.33
N SER A 7 -3.93 47.28 -7.33
CA SER A 7 -3.72 46.19 -6.37
C SER A 7 -2.58 45.29 -6.89
N THR A 8 -1.40 45.38 -6.29
CA THR A 8 -0.30 44.44 -6.54
C THR A 8 -0.62 43.12 -5.83
N LYS A 9 -0.84 42.04 -6.59
CA LYS A 9 -0.97 40.69 -6.01
C LYS A 9 0.41 40.21 -5.59
N ALA A 10 0.62 40.01 -4.28
CA ALA A 10 1.80 39.30 -3.78
C ALA A 10 1.79 37.86 -4.33
N SER A 11 2.87 37.46 -5.00
CA SER A 11 3.07 36.07 -5.43
C SER A 11 3.74 35.29 -4.30
N VAL A 12 3.07 34.24 -3.82
CA VAL A 12 3.63 33.33 -2.82
C VAL A 12 4.55 32.34 -3.54
N ILE A 13 5.86 32.40 -3.25
CA ILE A 13 6.82 31.42 -3.74
C ILE A 13 6.87 30.26 -2.75
N THR A 14 6.45 29.07 -3.20
CA THR A 14 6.57 27.84 -2.43
C THR A 14 7.75 27.03 -2.96
N LYS A 15 8.76 26.77 -2.13
CA LYS A 15 9.84 25.83 -2.47
C LYS A 15 9.46 24.41 -2.06
N ALA A 16 9.57 23.46 -2.97
CA ALA A 16 9.43 22.04 -2.70
C ALA A 16 10.73 21.33 -3.10
N THR A 17 11.33 20.60 -2.17
CA THR A 17 12.53 19.80 -2.46
C THR A 17 12.11 18.35 -2.68
N PHE A 18 12.44 17.82 -3.85
CA PHE A 18 12.19 16.43 -4.22
C PHE A 18 13.47 15.61 -4.11
N VAL A 19 13.37 14.40 -3.54
CA VAL A 19 14.46 13.42 -3.65
C VAL A 19 14.11 12.45 -4.76
N LEU A 20 14.89 12.48 -5.85
CA LEU A 20 14.77 11.57 -6.98
C LEU A 20 15.85 10.49 -6.90
N ILE A 21 15.46 9.22 -6.85
CA ILE A 21 16.38 8.08 -6.93
C ILE A 21 16.40 7.54 -8.35
N ASN A 22 17.53 7.66 -9.04
CA ASN A 22 17.75 7.06 -10.36
C ASN A 22 17.94 5.54 -10.26
N LEU A 23 17.02 4.76 -10.83
CA LEU A 23 16.98 3.30 -10.74
C LEU A 23 18.03 2.62 -11.64
N ASN A 24 18.36 3.22 -12.79
CA ASN A 24 19.35 2.69 -13.73
C ASN A 24 20.79 2.74 -13.17
N LYS A 25 21.13 3.78 -12.40
CA LYS A 25 22.43 3.84 -11.70
C LYS A 25 22.58 2.76 -10.62
N GLN A 26 21.49 2.34 -9.97
CA GLN A 26 21.52 1.26 -8.96
C GLN A 26 21.76 -0.11 -9.60
N LYS A 27 21.17 -0.38 -10.77
CA LYS A 27 21.40 -1.61 -11.54
C LYS A 27 22.88 -1.78 -11.92
N LYS A 28 23.50 -0.71 -12.45
CA LYS A 28 24.92 -0.72 -12.84
C LYS A 28 25.87 -0.88 -11.64
N LYS A 29 25.50 -0.37 -10.45
CA LYS A 29 26.25 -0.60 -9.20
C LYS A 29 26.16 -2.04 -8.69
N ARG A 30 25.02 -2.71 -8.89
CA ARG A 30 24.78 -4.09 -8.43
C ARG A 30 25.50 -5.13 -9.28
N ASP A 31 25.62 -4.88 -10.59
CA ASP A 31 26.34 -5.76 -11.52
C ASP A 31 27.87 -5.69 -11.37
N MET A 32 28.39 -4.65 -10.70
CA MET A 32 29.83 -4.40 -10.55
C MET A 32 30.45 -4.84 -9.22
N ASN A 33 29.70 -5.38 -8.24
CA ASN A 33 30.27 -5.66 -6.92
C ASN A 33 29.74 -6.94 -6.25
N LYS A 34 30.58 -7.98 -6.19
CA LYS A 34 30.42 -9.11 -5.25
C LYS A 34 31.27 -9.00 -3.97
N ASP A 35 32.27 -8.11 -3.91
CA ASP A 35 33.23 -8.08 -2.78
C ASP A 35 33.65 -6.65 -2.35
N MET A 36 32.72 -5.77 -1.99
CA MET A 36 33.09 -4.48 -1.40
C MET A 36 32.09 -3.94 -0.38
N LYS A 37 32.61 -3.46 0.77
CA LYS A 37 31.86 -2.82 1.85
C LYS A 37 31.19 -1.52 1.37
N PHE A 38 29.94 -1.32 1.79
CA PHE A 38 29.08 -0.21 1.38
C PHE A 38 29.56 1.15 1.90
N ASN A 39 29.73 2.12 1.00
CA ASN A 39 29.64 3.56 1.31
C ASN A 39 28.36 4.13 0.67
N ASN A 40 27.49 4.71 1.51
CA ASN A 40 26.21 5.30 1.12
C ASN A 40 26.40 6.73 0.61
N GLU A 41 26.56 6.92 -0.70
CA GLU A 41 26.34 8.22 -1.33
C GLU A 41 25.04 8.19 -2.14
N SER A 42 24.01 8.85 -1.60
CA SER A 42 22.80 9.20 -2.33
C SER A 42 22.95 10.64 -2.82
N GLN A 43 22.89 10.88 -4.14
CA GLN A 43 22.88 12.22 -4.71
C GLN A 43 21.46 12.77 -4.68
N ALA A 44 21.25 13.90 -3.99
CA ALA A 44 20.01 14.66 -4.03
C ALA A 44 20.05 15.68 -5.16
N PHE A 45 19.00 15.77 -5.97
CA PHE A 45 18.82 16.83 -6.96
C PHE A 45 17.82 17.85 -6.41
N ILE A 46 18.17 19.13 -6.43
CA ILE A 46 17.26 20.22 -6.02
C ILE A 46 16.71 20.86 -7.31
N LEU A 47 15.41 20.70 -7.55
CA LEU A 47 14.68 21.41 -8.60
C LEU A 47 14.08 22.68 -8.01
N TYR A 48 14.33 23.82 -8.66
CA TYR A 48 13.69 25.10 -8.37
C TYR A 48 12.60 25.35 -9.40
N GLN A 49 11.35 25.58 -8.97
CA GLN A 49 10.35 26.08 -9.90
C GLN A 49 9.33 26.99 -9.21
N THR A 50 9.11 28.15 -9.81
CA THR A 50 8.09 29.13 -9.42
C THR A 50 6.73 28.71 -10.00
N ALA A 51 5.69 28.91 -9.19
CA ALA A 51 4.34 28.39 -9.36
C ALA A 51 3.78 28.41 -10.80
N VAL A 52 3.56 27.22 -11.35
CA VAL A 52 2.49 26.93 -12.31
C VAL A 52 1.80 25.65 -11.83
N ASP A 53 0.48 25.59 -12.00
CA ASP A 53 -0.47 24.63 -11.44
C ASP A 53 0.07 23.17 -11.30
N PHE A 54 0.09 22.65 -10.06
CA PHE A 54 0.68 21.34 -9.73
C PHE A 54 -0.02 20.16 -10.45
N ASN A 55 -1.26 20.37 -10.88
CA ASN A 55 -2.06 19.39 -11.61
C ASN A 55 -1.58 19.18 -13.07
N ASP A 56 -1.09 20.23 -13.73
CA ASP A 56 -0.56 20.12 -15.10
C ASP A 56 0.84 19.49 -15.12
N ILE A 57 1.61 19.73 -14.05
CA ILE A 57 2.95 19.17 -13.88
C ILE A 57 2.90 17.66 -13.62
N THR A 58 1.95 17.16 -12.83
CA THR A 58 1.88 15.71 -12.54
C THR A 58 1.60 14.87 -13.78
N TYR A 59 0.88 15.40 -14.77
CA TYR A 59 0.61 14.71 -16.03
C TYR A 59 1.84 14.69 -16.97
N GLN A 60 2.66 15.76 -16.95
CA GLN A 60 3.91 15.81 -17.73
C GLN A 60 5.08 15.05 -17.07
N LEU A 61 5.08 14.93 -15.73
CA LEU A 61 6.09 14.18 -14.99
C LEU A 61 5.95 12.66 -15.11
N ASP A 62 4.79 12.13 -15.49
CA ASP A 62 4.52 10.69 -15.56
C ASP A 62 5.30 10.00 -16.70
N GLU A 63 5.48 10.67 -17.84
CA GLU A 63 6.19 10.10 -19.00
C GLU A 63 7.72 10.25 -18.93
N SER A 64 8.25 11.28 -18.24
CA SER A 64 9.70 11.59 -18.26
C SER A 64 10.51 10.93 -17.13
N PHE A 65 9.86 10.22 -16.20
CA PHE A 65 10.49 9.70 -14.99
C PHE A 65 10.30 8.18 -14.77
N GLU A 66 10.04 7.39 -15.82
CA GLU A 66 9.99 5.91 -15.72
C GLU A 66 11.20 5.30 -14.98
N ASP A 67 12.35 5.98 -15.03
CA ASP A 67 13.62 5.58 -14.42
C ASP A 67 13.90 6.13 -13.01
N TYR A 68 12.98 6.90 -12.41
CA TYR A 68 13.21 7.59 -11.13
C TYR A 68 12.10 7.36 -10.10
N LEU A 69 12.50 7.11 -8.86
CA LEU A 69 11.59 7.06 -7.71
C LEU A 69 11.62 8.39 -6.96
N VAL A 70 10.47 9.05 -6.80
CA VAL A 70 10.32 10.25 -5.96
C VAL A 70 10.11 9.81 -4.51
N VAL A 71 11.05 10.12 -3.61
CA VAL A 71 11.07 9.56 -2.24
C VAL A 71 10.56 10.53 -1.16
N SER A 72 10.59 11.84 -1.40
CA SER A 72 10.02 12.80 -0.44
C SER A 72 9.79 14.18 -1.05
N VAL A 73 8.85 14.92 -0.43
CA VAL A 73 8.68 16.37 -0.55
C VAL A 73 9.03 16.96 0.81
N LEU A 74 10.11 17.75 0.90
CA LEU A 74 10.42 18.52 2.10
C LEU A 74 9.79 19.92 2.02
N LYS A 75 9.29 20.34 3.18
CA LYS A 75 8.37 21.44 3.52
C LYS A 75 8.48 22.71 2.67
N ALA A 76 7.32 23.26 2.32
CA ALA A 76 7.11 24.62 1.86
C ALA A 76 7.62 25.64 2.89
N GLN A 77 8.64 26.43 2.55
CA GLN A 77 8.92 27.69 3.25
C GLN A 77 8.10 28.81 2.60
N HIS A 78 7.28 29.49 3.40
CA HIS A 78 6.64 30.74 2.98
C HIS A 78 7.62 31.88 3.19
N HIS A 79 8.06 32.51 2.10
CA HIS A 79 8.56 33.87 2.16
C HIS A 79 7.42 34.79 1.73
N ILE A 80 6.97 35.63 2.66
CA ILE A 80 6.20 36.83 2.33
C ILE A 80 7.25 37.82 1.81
N GLY A 81 7.11 38.27 0.57
CA GLY A 81 8.03 39.25 0.00
C GLY A 81 7.88 40.58 0.71
N GLU A 82 8.90 41.00 1.45
CA GLU A 82 9.19 42.41 1.67
C GLU A 82 10.15 42.87 0.57
N ASP A 83 9.87 44.05 0.02
CA ASP A 83 10.67 44.68 -1.03
C ASP A 83 12.09 44.94 -0.51
N ILE A 84 13.09 44.34 -1.17
CA ILE A 84 14.51 44.60 -0.90
C ILE A 84 14.99 45.65 -1.91
N GLU A 85 15.14 46.90 -1.44
CA GLU A 85 16.08 47.83 -2.03
C GLU A 85 17.50 47.39 -1.66
N THR A 86 18.37 47.30 -2.66
CA THR A 86 19.77 46.93 -2.51
C THR A 86 20.58 48.10 -1.95
N GLU A 87 20.99 48.01 -0.68
CA GLU A 87 22.18 48.68 -0.17
C GLU A 87 23.00 47.70 0.68
N ASP A 88 24.29 47.63 0.36
CA ASP A 88 25.30 46.83 1.04
C ASP A 88 25.41 47.24 2.52
N SER A 89 24.92 46.39 3.42
CA SER A 89 25.35 46.40 4.82
C SER A 89 25.45 44.98 5.36
N ILE A 90 26.66 44.62 5.78
CA ILE A 90 26.92 43.42 6.56
C ILE A 90 26.34 43.67 7.95
N ILE A 91 25.20 43.04 8.24
CA ILE A 91 24.65 42.94 9.59
C ILE A 91 24.87 41.49 10.04
N GLU A 92 25.76 41.31 11.02
CA GLU A 92 25.81 40.09 11.82
C GLU A 92 24.49 39.96 12.59
N MET A 93 23.67 38.98 12.21
CA MET A 93 22.54 38.55 13.02
C MET A 93 22.95 37.34 13.85
N SER A 94 23.30 37.60 15.11
CA SER A 94 23.28 36.62 16.18
C SER A 94 21.86 36.53 16.74
N ASP A 95 21.05 35.64 16.19
CA ASP A 95 19.82 35.18 16.87
C ASP A 95 19.82 33.66 16.86
N GLU A 96 20.13 33.09 18.03
CA GLU A 96 19.85 31.69 18.34
C GLU A 96 18.33 31.48 18.20
N VAL A 97 17.93 30.81 17.13
CA VAL A 97 16.61 30.19 17.05
C VAL A 97 16.57 29.08 18.09
N THR A 98 16.08 29.42 19.28
CA THR A 98 15.68 28.46 20.29
C THR A 98 14.46 27.73 19.75
N ILE A 99 14.70 26.53 19.23
CA ILE A 99 13.65 25.55 19.00
C ILE A 99 13.23 25.08 20.40
N ASP A 100 12.06 25.51 20.86
CA ASP A 100 11.42 24.92 22.03
C ASP A 100 11.31 23.40 21.81
N THR A 101 12.15 22.66 22.53
CA THR A 101 12.29 21.20 22.43
C THR A 101 11.39 20.45 23.42
N GLU A 102 10.45 21.15 24.07
CA GLU A 102 9.62 20.58 25.14
C GLU A 102 8.23 20.07 24.72
N ASP A 103 7.88 20.08 23.44
CA ASP A 103 6.75 19.27 22.96
C ASP A 103 7.24 17.86 22.65
N SER A 104 7.37 17.05 23.71
CA SER A 104 7.56 15.60 23.62
C SER A 104 6.34 14.97 22.93
N ALA A 105 6.35 15.02 21.60
CA ALA A 105 5.24 14.56 20.78
C ALA A 105 4.85 13.13 21.20
N PRO A 106 3.58 12.87 21.53
CA PRO A 106 3.16 11.66 22.22
C PRO A 106 3.53 10.44 21.39
N PHE A 107 4.40 9.58 21.94
CA PHE A 107 4.74 8.30 21.36
C PHE A 107 3.50 7.39 21.33
N LEU A 108 3.27 6.72 20.21
CA LEU A 108 2.39 5.55 20.20
C LEU A 108 3.15 4.40 20.88
N ASN A 109 2.70 4.02 22.07
CA ASN A 109 3.20 2.87 22.82
C ASN A 109 2.19 1.72 22.69
N LYS A 110 2.48 0.76 21.82
CA LYS A 110 1.75 -0.53 21.77
C LYS A 110 2.77 -1.66 21.88
N GLY A 111 2.86 -2.25 23.08
CA GLY A 111 3.97 -3.12 23.44
C GLY A 111 5.32 -2.37 23.50
N ASN A 112 6.41 -3.05 23.12
CA ASN A 112 7.78 -2.50 23.10
C ASN A 112 8.12 -1.69 21.82
N ILE A 113 7.10 -1.28 21.05
CA ILE A 113 7.26 -0.57 19.77
C ILE A 113 6.88 0.90 20.00
N GLN A 114 7.81 1.79 19.65
CA GLN A 114 7.67 3.24 19.81
C GLN A 114 7.66 3.94 18.44
N VAL A 115 6.53 4.57 18.09
CA VAL A 115 6.44 5.39 16.88
C VAL A 115 6.77 6.85 17.23
N PRO A 116 7.77 7.47 16.58
CA PRO A 116 8.09 8.88 16.82
C PRO A 116 6.92 9.81 16.43
N GLY A 117 6.64 10.82 17.26
CA GLY A 117 5.59 11.80 16.98
C GLY A 117 5.84 12.65 15.72
N TRP A 118 7.09 12.80 15.28
CA TRP A 118 7.44 13.54 14.05
C TRP A 118 6.93 12.87 12.76
N LEU A 119 6.49 11.62 12.80
CA LEU A 119 5.82 11.01 11.64
C LEU A 119 4.44 11.63 11.36
N PHE A 120 3.90 12.46 12.29
CA PHE A 120 2.61 13.16 12.16
C PHE A 120 1.46 12.24 11.69
N LEU A 121 1.42 11.02 12.21
CA LEU A 121 0.41 10.03 11.82
C LEU A 121 -0.94 10.41 12.45
N LYS A 122 -1.92 10.74 11.62
CA LYS A 122 -3.28 11.09 12.07
C LYS A 122 -4.11 9.87 12.44
N ASN A 123 -3.85 8.72 11.79
CA ASN A 123 -4.66 7.52 11.95
C ASN A 123 -4.01 6.53 12.94
N LYS A 124 -4.04 6.88 14.23
CA LYS A 124 -3.41 6.09 15.31
C LYS A 124 -3.91 4.64 15.35
N SER A 125 -5.22 4.41 15.26
CA SER A 125 -5.81 3.06 15.26
C SER A 125 -5.33 2.19 14.09
N ILE A 126 -5.09 2.79 12.92
CA ILE A 126 -4.56 2.08 11.76
C ILE A 126 -3.08 1.75 11.95
N ALA A 127 -2.29 2.65 12.54
CA ALA A 127 -0.89 2.36 12.89
C ALA A 127 -0.80 1.19 13.87
N GLU A 128 -1.65 1.18 14.89
CA GLU A 128 -1.75 0.07 15.85
C GLU A 128 -2.17 -1.26 15.21
N TYR A 129 -3.15 -1.22 14.31
CA TYR A 129 -3.56 -2.39 13.51
C TYR A 129 -2.39 -2.92 12.67
N CYS A 130 -1.60 -2.04 12.05
CA CYS A 130 -0.42 -2.45 11.28
C CYS A 130 0.63 -3.17 12.15
N ILE A 131 0.78 -2.78 13.41
CA ILE A 131 1.67 -3.46 14.36
C ILE A 131 1.14 -4.86 14.67
N GLU A 132 -0.16 -5.02 14.91
CA GLU A 132 -0.79 -6.34 15.13
C GLU A 132 -0.70 -7.24 13.90
N LEU A 133 -0.76 -6.66 12.70
CA LEU A 133 -0.66 -7.36 11.44
C LEU A 133 0.70 -8.08 11.28
N LEU A 134 1.79 -7.52 11.83
CA LEU A 134 3.10 -8.18 11.85
C LEU A 134 3.10 -9.51 12.60
N ASN A 135 2.31 -9.62 13.67
CA ASN A 135 2.17 -10.86 14.43
C ASN A 135 1.36 -11.88 13.62
N SER A 136 0.28 -11.43 12.98
CA SER A 136 -0.58 -12.27 12.14
C SER A 136 0.17 -12.88 10.96
N ARG A 137 1.20 -12.19 10.45
CA ARG A 137 2.05 -12.68 9.38
C ARG A 137 2.73 -14.01 9.69
N LYS A 138 3.26 -14.20 10.91
CA LYS A 138 3.94 -15.45 11.28
C LYS A 138 3.00 -16.64 11.14
N ILE A 139 1.74 -16.44 11.52
CA ILE A 139 0.68 -17.44 11.39
C ILE A 139 0.41 -17.75 9.91
N ILE A 140 0.21 -16.72 9.07
CA ILE A 140 0.00 -16.88 7.63
C ILE A 140 1.16 -17.62 6.97
N SER A 141 2.41 -17.23 7.25
CA SER A 141 3.59 -17.88 6.66
C SER A 141 3.74 -19.33 7.12
N HIS A 142 3.55 -19.60 8.41
CA HIS A 142 3.61 -20.97 8.94
C HIS A 142 2.53 -21.88 8.31
N ASP A 143 1.31 -21.37 8.16
CA ASP A 143 0.21 -22.12 7.53
C ASP A 143 0.52 -22.43 6.06
N LEU A 144 1.12 -21.49 5.33
CA LEU A 144 1.54 -21.70 3.94
C LEU A 144 2.67 -22.73 3.81
N GLU A 145 3.69 -22.67 4.68
CA GLU A 145 4.81 -23.62 4.66
C GLU A 145 4.36 -25.05 4.95
N LYS A 146 3.48 -25.22 5.95
CA LYS A 146 2.87 -26.53 6.28
C LYS A 146 2.03 -27.10 5.12
N ASN A 147 1.60 -26.27 4.19
CA ASN A 147 0.83 -26.71 3.03
C ASN A 147 1.71 -27.13 1.85
N LYS A 148 2.96 -26.65 1.76
CA LYS A 148 3.91 -27.10 0.73
C LYS A 148 4.36 -28.55 0.92
N THR A 149 4.52 -29.00 2.17
CA THR A 149 5.12 -30.31 2.49
C THR A 149 4.16 -31.50 2.40
N VAL A 150 2.85 -31.26 2.31
CA VAL A 150 1.82 -32.33 2.41
C VAL A 150 1.35 -32.84 1.04
N ILE A 151 1.73 -32.18 -0.05
CA ILE A 151 1.24 -32.54 -1.40
C ILE A 151 2.03 -33.71 -2.02
N ASP A 152 3.16 -34.10 -1.44
CA ASP A 152 3.84 -35.34 -1.80
C ASP A 152 3.22 -36.53 -1.06
N SER A 153 2.36 -37.31 -1.74
CA SER A 153 2.58 -38.77 -1.91
C SER A 153 1.35 -39.65 -2.22
N SER A 154 0.07 -39.24 -2.11
CA SER A 154 -1.00 -40.26 -2.22
C SER A 154 -2.41 -39.88 -2.68
N SER A 155 -2.67 -38.67 -3.21
CA SER A 155 -4.01 -38.39 -3.77
C SER A 155 -3.96 -37.55 -5.05
N GLU A 156 -4.78 -37.93 -6.04
CA GLU A 156 -4.99 -37.25 -7.32
C GLU A 156 -5.71 -35.89 -7.16
N CYS A 157 -5.27 -35.04 -6.22
CA CYS A 157 -5.75 -33.67 -6.22
C CYS A 157 -5.13 -32.95 -7.42
N LYS A 158 -5.96 -32.63 -8.43
CA LYS A 158 -5.54 -31.96 -9.67
C LYS A 158 -4.91 -30.58 -9.43
N TYR A 159 -5.09 -29.99 -8.24
CA TYR A 159 -4.55 -28.69 -7.87
C TYR A 159 -3.35 -28.81 -6.95
N LYS A 160 -2.26 -28.17 -7.34
CA LYS A 160 -0.95 -28.34 -6.69
C LYS A 160 -0.64 -27.25 -5.66
N SER A 161 -1.38 -26.15 -5.65
CA SER A 161 -1.10 -25.04 -4.73
C SER A 161 -2.32 -24.16 -4.47
N LEU A 162 -2.24 -23.38 -3.39
CA LEU A 162 -3.18 -22.31 -3.09
C LEU A 162 -3.25 -21.29 -4.25
N GLY A 163 -2.10 -20.93 -4.82
CA GLY A 163 -2.04 -19.97 -5.91
C GLY A 163 -2.80 -20.43 -7.15
N GLU A 164 -2.67 -21.72 -7.49
CA GLU A 164 -3.38 -22.31 -8.63
C GLU A 164 -4.91 -22.27 -8.43
N ILE A 165 -5.39 -22.61 -7.22
CA ILE A 165 -6.82 -22.53 -6.90
C ILE A 165 -7.32 -21.09 -6.93
N LEU A 166 -6.60 -20.14 -6.33
CA LEU A 166 -7.02 -18.73 -6.30
C LEU A 166 -7.10 -18.14 -7.71
N SER A 167 -6.09 -18.39 -8.55
CA SER A 167 -6.07 -17.91 -9.95
C SER A 167 -7.25 -18.45 -10.76
N LYS A 168 -7.54 -19.75 -10.65
CA LYS A 168 -8.66 -20.37 -11.35
C LYS A 168 -10.01 -19.93 -10.79
N PHE A 169 -10.10 -19.71 -9.48
CA PHE A 169 -11.31 -19.20 -8.86
C PHE A 169 -11.59 -17.76 -9.32
N ASP A 170 -10.59 -16.87 -9.32
CA ASP A 170 -10.73 -15.51 -9.87
C ASP A 170 -11.16 -15.54 -11.34
N SER A 171 -10.55 -16.41 -12.16
CA SER A 171 -10.96 -16.60 -13.55
C SER A 171 -12.43 -17.01 -13.68
N PHE A 172 -12.87 -17.99 -12.88
CA PHE A 172 -14.27 -18.40 -12.80
C PHE A 172 -15.19 -17.24 -12.39
N LEU A 173 -14.81 -16.46 -11.38
CA LEU A 173 -15.61 -15.33 -10.92
C LEU A 173 -15.76 -14.24 -12.00
N ARG A 174 -14.72 -14.01 -12.80
CA ARG A 174 -14.75 -12.99 -13.88
C ARG A 174 -15.55 -13.41 -15.09
N LEU A 175 -15.56 -14.70 -15.43
CA LEU A 175 -16.30 -15.25 -16.57
C LEU A 175 -17.80 -15.27 -16.33
N ASN A 176 -18.23 -15.47 -15.08
CA ASN A 176 -19.65 -15.52 -14.73
C ASN A 176 -20.21 -14.12 -14.48
N VAL A 177 -20.40 -13.35 -15.54
CA VAL A 177 -20.90 -11.96 -15.46
C VAL A 177 -22.33 -11.89 -14.90
N ASN A 178 -23.09 -12.98 -14.99
CA ASN A 178 -24.50 -13.02 -14.61
C ASN A 178 -24.71 -13.78 -13.29
N TRP A 179 -24.50 -13.09 -12.17
CA TRP A 179 -24.71 -13.63 -10.82
C TRP A 179 -26.19 -13.67 -10.39
N ASN A 180 -27.12 -13.50 -11.34
CA ASN A 180 -28.57 -13.46 -11.10
C ASN A 180 -29.14 -14.72 -10.44
N TRP A 181 -28.41 -15.85 -10.46
CA TRP A 181 -28.79 -17.07 -9.75
C TRP A 181 -28.77 -16.94 -8.21
N ILE A 182 -28.22 -15.85 -7.66
CA ILE A 182 -28.19 -15.60 -6.21
C ILE A 182 -29.48 -14.92 -5.71
N ALA A 183 -30.19 -14.19 -6.57
CA ALA A 183 -31.28 -13.28 -6.17
C ALA A 183 -32.68 -13.95 -6.03
N GLY A 184 -32.75 -15.25 -5.76
CA GLY A 184 -34.00 -15.89 -5.33
C GLY A 184 -34.89 -16.50 -6.42
N THR A 185 -34.40 -16.72 -7.63
CA THR A 185 -35.10 -17.57 -8.60
C THR A 185 -34.87 -19.04 -8.27
N ARG A 186 -35.94 -19.77 -7.92
CA ARG A 186 -35.94 -21.21 -7.57
C ARG A 186 -35.38 -22.15 -8.66
N ASN A 187 -35.05 -21.64 -9.83
CA ASN A 187 -34.28 -22.33 -10.86
C ASN A 187 -32.85 -21.77 -10.85
N LEU A 188 -32.04 -22.23 -9.91
CA LEU A 188 -30.60 -22.13 -10.06
C LEU A 188 -30.19 -22.99 -11.26
N ASP A 189 -29.43 -22.43 -12.19
CA ASP A 189 -28.54 -23.26 -12.99
C ASP A 189 -27.56 -23.90 -12.01
N SER A 190 -27.84 -25.15 -11.64
CA SER A 190 -27.10 -25.95 -10.66
C SER A 190 -25.59 -25.94 -10.93
N LEU A 191 -25.20 -25.76 -12.19
CA LEU A 191 -23.81 -25.74 -12.64
C LEU A 191 -22.98 -24.60 -12.02
N GLY A 192 -23.52 -23.37 -11.96
CA GLY A 192 -22.79 -22.21 -11.47
C GLY A 192 -22.52 -22.26 -9.96
N LEU A 193 -23.55 -22.60 -9.19
CA LEU A 193 -23.42 -22.80 -7.74
C LEU A 193 -22.50 -23.99 -7.42
N ASN A 194 -22.61 -25.09 -8.16
CA ASN A 194 -21.75 -26.26 -7.95
C ASN A 194 -20.27 -25.91 -8.20
N ALA A 195 -19.98 -25.13 -9.25
CA ALA A 195 -18.61 -24.68 -9.52
C ALA A 195 -18.08 -23.74 -8.43
N PHE A 196 -18.90 -22.79 -7.95
CA PHE A 196 -18.52 -21.93 -6.83
C PHE A 196 -18.23 -22.74 -5.55
N LEU A 197 -19.14 -23.63 -5.17
CA LEU A 197 -18.98 -24.49 -3.99
C LEU A 197 -17.75 -25.40 -4.11
N PHE A 198 -17.47 -25.91 -5.30
CA PHE A 198 -16.25 -26.68 -5.58
C PHE A 198 -14.98 -25.88 -5.25
N TYR A 199 -14.87 -24.61 -5.68
CA TYR A 199 -13.70 -23.79 -5.33
C TYR A 199 -13.63 -23.50 -3.82
N VAL A 200 -14.76 -23.28 -3.16
CA VAL A 200 -14.83 -23.08 -1.71
C VAL A 200 -14.36 -24.33 -0.96
N GLU A 201 -14.81 -25.51 -1.36
CA GLU A 201 -14.37 -26.80 -0.79
C GLU A 201 -12.86 -27.00 -0.98
N LYS A 202 -12.34 -26.71 -2.17
CA LYS A 202 -10.90 -26.81 -2.44
C LYS A 202 -10.08 -25.82 -1.62
N LEU A 203 -10.59 -24.60 -1.40
CA LEU A 203 -9.97 -23.68 -0.46
C LEU A 203 -9.98 -24.23 0.96
N ILE A 204 -11.10 -24.78 1.45
CA ILE A 204 -11.21 -25.39 2.79
C ILE A 204 -10.15 -26.48 2.98
N GLU A 205 -9.98 -27.35 1.98
CA GLU A 205 -8.98 -28.42 1.98
C GLU A 205 -7.56 -27.85 2.02
N ILE A 206 -7.21 -26.94 1.10
CA ILE A 206 -5.85 -26.42 0.96
C ILE A 206 -5.43 -25.58 2.16
N VAL A 207 -6.29 -24.69 2.66
CA VAL A 207 -5.94 -23.82 3.79
C VAL A 207 -6.18 -24.50 5.14
N LYS A 208 -6.66 -25.76 5.15
CA LYS A 208 -6.89 -26.58 6.35
C LYS A 208 -7.77 -25.87 7.39
N VAL A 209 -8.89 -25.30 6.92
CA VAL A 209 -9.83 -24.57 7.78
C VAL A 209 -10.36 -25.47 8.89
N LYS A 210 -10.18 -25.05 10.15
CA LYS A 210 -10.75 -25.75 11.32
C LYS A 210 -12.26 -25.55 11.40
N ASP A 211 -12.72 -24.31 11.30
CA ASP A 211 -14.14 -23.96 11.34
C ASP A 211 -14.73 -23.84 9.91
N LYS A 212 -15.12 -25.00 9.36
CA LYS A 212 -15.70 -25.07 8.01
C LYS A 212 -17.02 -24.31 7.90
N VAL A 213 -17.82 -24.30 8.97
CA VAL A 213 -19.14 -23.63 8.99
C VAL A 213 -18.94 -22.12 8.84
N ARG A 214 -18.01 -21.54 9.61
CA ARG A 214 -17.65 -20.12 9.48
C ARG A 214 -17.14 -19.82 8.07
N PHE A 215 -16.28 -20.66 7.51
CA PHE A 215 -15.71 -20.41 6.18
C PHE A 215 -16.75 -20.45 5.05
N ILE A 216 -17.76 -21.33 5.15
CA ILE A 216 -18.90 -21.33 4.23
C ILE A 216 -19.75 -20.06 4.41
N LYS A 217 -19.90 -19.56 5.63
CA LYS A 217 -20.57 -18.27 5.86
C LYS A 217 -19.78 -17.12 5.22
N ASP A 218 -18.46 -17.11 5.39
CA ASP A 218 -17.57 -16.11 4.80
C ASP A 218 -17.63 -16.16 3.27
N SER A 219 -17.70 -17.33 2.64
CA SER A 219 -17.77 -17.44 1.17
C SER A 219 -19.06 -16.85 0.59
N LYS A 220 -20.19 -17.02 1.28
CA LYS A 220 -21.47 -16.41 0.90
C LYS A 220 -21.39 -14.88 1.00
N MET A 221 -20.83 -14.37 2.09
CA MET A 221 -20.64 -12.93 2.31
C MET A 221 -19.69 -12.33 1.28
N PHE A 222 -18.56 -13.00 1.04
CA PHE A 222 -17.62 -12.66 -0.02
C PHE A 222 -18.33 -12.50 -1.37
N LEU A 223 -19.18 -13.45 -1.73
CA LEU A 223 -19.89 -13.43 -3.01
C LEU A 223 -20.86 -12.24 -3.10
N GLN A 224 -21.58 -11.92 -2.01
CA GLN A 224 -22.43 -10.73 -1.94
C GLN A 224 -21.64 -9.44 -2.15
N ILE A 225 -20.46 -9.32 -1.51
CA ILE A 225 -19.58 -8.16 -1.65
C ILE A 225 -19.00 -8.08 -3.08
N TYR A 226 -18.54 -9.22 -3.61
CA TYR A 226 -17.95 -9.30 -4.95
C TYR A 226 -18.93 -8.88 -6.05
N THR A 227 -20.21 -9.19 -5.87
CA THR A 227 -21.27 -8.91 -6.86
C THR A 227 -21.89 -7.52 -6.71
N SER A 228 -21.83 -6.91 -5.53
CA SER A 228 -22.41 -5.58 -5.26
C SER A 228 -21.44 -4.40 -5.45
N ARG A 229 -20.13 -4.66 -5.53
CA ARG A 229 -19.12 -3.60 -5.70
C ARG A 229 -19.29 -2.84 -7.05
N PRO A 230 -18.93 -1.54 -7.12
CA PRO A 230 -19.24 -0.66 -8.25
C PRO A 230 -18.39 -0.91 -9.51
N GLY A 231 -17.46 -1.87 -9.51
CA GLY A 231 -16.58 -2.12 -10.64
C GLY A 231 -15.75 -3.39 -10.51
N LYS A 232 -14.99 -3.69 -11.57
CA LYS A 232 -14.03 -4.80 -11.60
C LYS A 232 -12.66 -4.34 -11.14
N THR A 233 -11.97 -5.20 -10.41
CA THR A 233 -10.55 -5.03 -10.08
C THR A 233 -9.66 -5.52 -11.21
N ASP A 234 -8.39 -5.12 -11.20
CA ASP A 234 -7.40 -5.56 -12.18
C ASP A 234 -7.19 -7.08 -12.16
N VAL A 235 -6.76 -7.62 -13.30
CA VAL A 235 -6.39 -9.03 -13.45
C VAL A 235 -4.92 -9.19 -13.06
N LEU A 236 -4.62 -10.22 -12.26
CA LEU A 236 -3.25 -10.59 -11.91
C LEU A 236 -2.70 -11.62 -12.90
N ASN A 237 -1.70 -11.26 -13.69
CA ASN A 237 -1.09 -12.17 -14.68
C ASN A 237 0.20 -12.85 -14.19
N HIS A 238 0.72 -12.46 -13.02
CA HIS A 238 1.88 -13.11 -12.40
C HIS A 238 1.48 -14.33 -11.59
N SER A 239 1.62 -15.51 -12.20
CA SER A 239 1.22 -16.80 -11.61
C SER A 239 1.92 -17.13 -10.28
N ASP A 240 3.16 -16.67 -10.12
CA ASP A 240 4.00 -16.88 -8.94
C ASP A 240 3.57 -16.03 -7.73
N TYR A 241 2.83 -14.94 -7.97
CA TYR A 241 2.35 -14.06 -6.90
C TYR A 241 1.09 -14.58 -6.22
N TRP A 242 0.30 -15.40 -6.91
CA TRP A 242 -0.94 -15.96 -6.39
C TRP A 242 -0.69 -16.81 -5.12
N GLY A 243 -1.44 -16.50 -4.06
CA GLY A 243 -1.31 -17.16 -2.77
C GLY A 243 -0.01 -16.83 -2.02
N SER A 244 0.76 -15.83 -2.46
CA SER A 244 1.95 -15.40 -1.74
C SER A 244 1.60 -14.83 -0.35
N SER A 245 2.54 -14.93 0.59
CA SER A 245 2.37 -14.36 1.95
C SER A 245 2.00 -12.89 1.91
N GLN A 246 2.53 -12.13 0.96
CA GLN A 246 2.26 -10.70 0.81
C GLN A 246 0.85 -10.44 0.28
N GLN A 247 0.42 -11.18 -0.75
CA GLN A 247 -0.94 -11.07 -1.28
C GLN A 247 -1.96 -11.43 -0.20
N LEU A 248 -1.69 -12.48 0.60
CA LEU A 248 -2.54 -12.87 1.73
C LEU A 248 -2.53 -11.86 2.87
N LEU A 249 -1.41 -11.17 3.11
CA LEU A 249 -1.34 -10.07 4.08
C LEU A 249 -2.26 -8.92 3.64
N SER A 250 -2.21 -8.53 2.37
CA SER A 250 -3.13 -7.56 1.80
C SER A 250 -4.59 -8.03 1.89
N GLY A 251 -4.83 -9.29 1.52
CA GLY A 251 -6.14 -9.94 1.62
C GLY A 251 -6.68 -9.95 3.05
N LYS A 252 -5.82 -10.10 4.07
CA LYS A 252 -6.20 -9.98 5.49
C LYS A 252 -6.72 -8.57 5.79
N VAL A 253 -6.03 -7.53 5.34
CA VAL A 253 -6.49 -6.14 5.52
C VAL A 253 -7.83 -5.91 4.85
N ILE A 254 -8.01 -6.36 3.61
CA ILE A 254 -9.30 -6.24 2.93
C ILE A 254 -10.39 -6.98 3.71
N ALA A 255 -10.13 -8.24 4.08
CA ALA A 255 -11.07 -9.11 4.76
C ALA A 255 -11.48 -8.59 6.15
N ASP A 256 -10.58 -7.89 6.85
CA ASP A 256 -10.85 -7.33 8.17
C ASP A 256 -11.81 -6.14 8.14
N PHE A 257 -11.80 -5.37 7.04
CA PHE A 257 -12.53 -4.11 6.95
C PHE A 257 -13.76 -4.17 6.05
N VAL A 258 -13.77 -5.03 5.02
CA VAL A 258 -14.82 -5.05 4.00
C VAL A 258 -16.17 -5.56 4.52
N ALA A 259 -16.16 -6.34 5.61
CA ALA A 259 -17.35 -6.96 6.20
C ALA A 259 -17.58 -6.50 7.65
N GLY A 260 -17.41 -5.20 7.93
CA GLY A 260 -17.45 -4.65 9.29
C GLY A 260 -18.66 -5.08 10.14
N GLU A 261 -19.84 -5.22 9.54
CA GLU A 261 -21.08 -5.64 10.24
C GLU A 261 -21.16 -7.15 10.53
N TYR A 262 -20.41 -7.97 9.80
CA TYR A 262 -20.46 -9.45 9.85
C TYR A 262 -19.18 -10.09 10.43
N GLY A 263 -18.23 -9.23 10.80
CA GLY A 263 -16.89 -9.61 11.24
C GLY A 263 -15.95 -9.92 10.08
N THR A 264 -14.70 -10.20 10.43
CA THR A 264 -13.61 -10.40 9.48
C THR A 264 -13.87 -11.63 8.60
N LEU A 265 -13.62 -11.51 7.30
CA LEU A 265 -13.62 -12.66 6.38
C LEU A 265 -12.28 -13.43 6.48
N HIS A 266 -12.23 -14.63 5.92
CA HIS A 266 -10.96 -15.30 5.67
C HIS A 266 -10.10 -14.52 4.63
N PRO A 267 -8.76 -14.38 4.81
CA PRO A 267 -7.89 -13.58 3.94
C PRO A 267 -7.94 -13.94 2.45
N VAL A 268 -8.14 -15.22 2.12
CA VAL A 268 -8.28 -15.68 0.72
C VAL A 268 -9.44 -14.99 -0.01
N PHE A 269 -10.51 -14.64 0.69
CA PHE A 269 -11.62 -13.91 0.09
C PHE A 269 -11.26 -12.44 -0.13
N GLY A 270 -10.44 -11.84 0.74
CA GLY A 270 -9.84 -10.53 0.48
C GLY A 270 -8.93 -10.53 -0.74
N VAL A 271 -8.14 -11.59 -0.94
CA VAL A 271 -7.33 -11.77 -2.16
C VAL A 271 -8.20 -11.82 -3.41
N LEU A 272 -9.29 -12.60 -3.40
CA LEU A 272 -10.22 -12.69 -4.53
C LEU A 272 -10.99 -11.39 -4.78
N LEU A 273 -11.16 -10.54 -3.76
CA LEU A 273 -11.72 -9.20 -3.91
C LEU A 273 -10.76 -8.26 -4.62
N ASN A 274 -9.45 -8.32 -4.39
CA ASN A 274 -8.49 -7.55 -5.18
C ASN A 274 -7.17 -8.30 -5.44
N PRO A 275 -7.11 -9.07 -6.55
CA PRO A 275 -5.98 -9.95 -6.85
C PRO A 275 -4.61 -9.28 -6.96
N THR A 276 -4.53 -8.05 -7.46
CA THR A 276 -3.25 -7.37 -7.71
C THR A 276 -2.64 -6.73 -6.47
N THR A 277 -3.36 -6.72 -5.34
CA THR A 277 -2.93 -5.96 -4.15
C THR A 277 -1.69 -6.51 -3.49
N GLY A 278 -0.90 -5.58 -2.96
CA GLY A 278 0.35 -5.88 -2.29
C GLY A 278 1.51 -5.97 -3.26
N ARG A 279 1.32 -5.99 -4.57
CA ARG A 279 2.46 -5.95 -5.49
C ARG A 279 3.13 -4.59 -5.40
N VAL A 280 4.43 -4.59 -5.08
CA VAL A 280 5.23 -3.37 -5.16
C VAL A 280 5.31 -2.90 -6.62
N GLY A 281 4.84 -1.68 -6.89
CA GLY A 281 4.78 -1.08 -8.22
C GLY A 281 3.34 -0.85 -8.70
N PRO A 282 3.13 -0.08 -9.77
CA PRO A 282 1.81 0.17 -10.32
C PRO A 282 1.23 -1.12 -10.94
N GLY A 283 0.10 -1.59 -10.40
CA GLY A 283 -0.67 -2.71 -10.95
C GLY A 283 0.15 -4.00 -11.10
N ASP A 284 0.16 -4.54 -12.32
CA ASP A 284 0.78 -5.82 -12.66
C ASP A 284 2.20 -5.67 -13.24
N THR A 285 2.92 -4.60 -12.91
CA THR A 285 4.29 -4.38 -13.44
C THR A 285 5.32 -5.25 -12.71
N GLY A 286 5.89 -6.24 -13.41
CA GLY A 286 6.85 -7.19 -12.82
C GLY A 286 8.24 -6.60 -12.51
N LEU A 287 8.68 -5.60 -13.28
CA LEU A 287 10.04 -5.03 -13.18
C LEU A 287 10.29 -4.31 -11.86
N MET A 288 9.37 -3.41 -11.47
CA MET A 288 9.44 -2.69 -10.20
C MET A 288 9.34 -3.63 -9.01
N HIS A 289 8.44 -4.61 -9.10
CA HIS A 289 8.28 -5.63 -8.07
C HIS A 289 9.59 -6.36 -7.84
N ASN A 290 10.21 -6.92 -8.89
CA ASN A 290 11.45 -7.68 -8.75
C ASN A 290 12.62 -6.86 -8.20
N PHE A 291 12.63 -5.54 -8.43
CA PHE A 291 13.71 -4.67 -7.96
C PHE A 291 13.54 -4.22 -6.50
N LEU A 292 12.32 -3.83 -6.12
CA LEU A 292 12.01 -3.22 -4.82
C LEU A 292 11.46 -4.20 -3.79
N PHE A 293 10.98 -5.37 -4.22
CA PHE A 293 10.36 -6.32 -3.32
C PHE A 293 11.38 -6.85 -2.31
N ASP A 294 11.17 -6.47 -1.07
CA ASP A 294 11.89 -7.00 0.07
C ASP A 294 11.05 -8.10 0.69
N TYR A 295 11.46 -9.37 0.53
CA TYR A 295 10.72 -10.45 1.16
C TYR A 295 10.63 -10.18 2.66
N ASN A 296 9.41 -9.96 3.10
CA ASN A 296 9.07 -9.59 4.45
C ASN A 296 9.55 -8.22 4.98
N GLY A 297 10.06 -7.34 4.15
CA GLY A 297 10.58 -6.04 4.56
C GLY A 297 9.56 -4.89 4.51
N PRO A 298 10.03 -3.65 4.74
CA PRO A 298 9.20 -2.45 4.73
C PRO A 298 8.39 -2.24 3.45
N TRP A 299 8.97 -2.45 2.26
CA TRP A 299 8.25 -2.26 1.01
C TRP A 299 7.10 -3.24 0.87
N ALA A 300 7.32 -4.50 1.26
CA ALA A 300 6.32 -5.54 1.10
C ALA A 300 5.11 -5.30 2.00
N ASN A 301 5.35 -4.91 3.26
CA ASN A 301 4.27 -4.60 4.21
C ASN A 301 3.57 -3.28 3.84
N HIS A 302 4.34 -2.28 3.40
CA HIS A 302 3.79 -1.02 2.92
C HIS A 302 2.82 -1.26 1.75
N ALA A 303 3.28 -1.91 0.68
CA ALA A 303 2.46 -2.18 -0.50
C ALA A 303 1.19 -2.96 -0.13
N ALA A 304 1.31 -4.00 0.71
CA ALA A 304 0.16 -4.79 1.14
C ALA A 304 -0.94 -3.94 1.81
N VAL A 305 -0.57 -3.10 2.77
CA VAL A 305 -1.55 -2.27 3.49
C VAL A 305 -2.03 -1.08 2.65
N HIS A 306 -1.11 -0.46 1.92
CA HIS A 306 -1.38 0.66 1.03
C HIS A 306 -2.42 0.31 -0.03
N ASP A 307 -2.22 -0.80 -0.75
CA ASP A 307 -3.11 -1.21 -1.83
C ASP A 307 -4.44 -1.73 -1.30
N ALA A 308 -4.43 -2.42 -0.15
CA ALA A 308 -5.65 -2.86 0.51
C ALA A 308 -6.55 -1.68 0.91
N PHE A 309 -6.00 -0.64 1.55
CA PHE A 309 -6.80 0.55 1.88
C PHE A 309 -7.18 1.38 0.66
N GLY A 310 -6.33 1.41 -0.37
CA GLY A 310 -6.68 1.98 -1.67
C GLY A 310 -7.91 1.30 -2.30
N TYR A 311 -7.93 -0.04 -2.27
CA TYR A 311 -9.07 -0.85 -2.69
C TYR A 311 -10.34 -0.56 -1.88
N LEU A 312 -10.23 -0.63 -0.54
CA LEU A 312 -11.36 -0.38 0.37
C LEU A 312 -11.96 1.01 0.14
N LYS A 313 -11.12 2.02 -0.07
CA LYS A 313 -11.59 3.38 -0.35
C LYS A 313 -12.23 3.51 -1.72
N THR A 314 -11.66 2.88 -2.74
CA THR A 314 -12.12 3.01 -4.13
C THR A 314 -13.43 2.25 -4.38
N PHE A 315 -13.52 1.02 -3.91
CA PHE A 315 -14.65 0.13 -4.23
C PHE A 315 -15.73 0.09 -3.15
N HIS A 316 -15.39 0.43 -1.91
CA HIS A 316 -16.32 0.33 -0.78
C HIS A 316 -16.52 1.65 -0.05
N ASN A 317 -15.74 2.70 -0.39
CA ASN A 317 -15.69 3.96 0.35
C ASN A 317 -15.36 3.78 1.85
N ILE A 318 -14.65 2.71 2.21
CA ILE A 318 -14.28 2.36 3.59
C ILE A 318 -12.82 2.73 3.86
N GLY A 319 -12.55 3.15 5.11
CA GLY A 319 -11.20 3.33 5.61
C GLY A 319 -10.49 4.58 5.07
N PRO A 320 -9.20 4.73 5.42
CA PRO A 320 -8.45 5.95 5.18
C PRO A 320 -7.99 6.15 3.73
N GLY A 321 -8.03 5.13 2.87
CA GLY A 321 -7.43 5.16 1.53
C GLY A 321 -5.92 4.93 1.52
N TYR A 322 -5.28 5.21 0.39
CA TYR A 322 -3.85 4.99 0.16
C TYR A 322 -2.96 5.71 1.18
N ASN A 323 -3.35 6.90 1.66
CA ASN A 323 -2.69 7.56 2.80
C ASN A 323 -3.20 7.01 4.13
N TYR A 324 -3.02 5.70 4.34
CA TYR A 324 -3.67 4.97 5.42
C TYR A 324 -3.25 5.40 6.83
N LEU A 325 -2.05 5.97 6.98
CA LEU A 325 -1.60 6.52 8.27
C LEU A 325 -1.97 8.01 8.46
N GLY A 326 -2.48 8.67 7.42
CA GLY A 326 -2.84 10.08 7.45
C GLY A 326 -1.64 11.01 7.60
N GLY A 327 -0.46 10.58 7.14
CA GLY A 327 0.76 11.40 7.12
C GLY A 327 0.69 12.52 6.09
N ILE A 328 1.76 13.32 6.00
CA ILE A 328 1.88 14.37 4.98
C ILE A 328 1.91 13.72 3.60
N SER A 329 1.00 14.15 2.72
CA SER A 329 0.95 13.69 1.34
C SER A 329 0.58 14.84 0.40
N ALA A 330 1.25 14.90 -0.74
CA ALA A 330 0.98 15.89 -1.78
C ALA A 330 -0.30 15.58 -2.59
N VAL A 331 -0.82 14.35 -2.49
CA VAL A 331 -1.98 13.90 -3.26
C VAL A 331 -3.10 13.40 -2.35
N LYS A 332 -4.34 13.43 -2.86
CA LYS A 332 -5.52 12.93 -2.14
C LYS A 332 -5.41 11.44 -1.87
N THR A 333 -5.93 10.99 -0.74
CA THR A 333 -5.88 9.58 -0.29
C THR A 333 -6.54 8.56 -1.24
N GLY A 334 -7.36 9.00 -2.19
CA GLY A 334 -7.91 8.13 -3.24
C GLY A 334 -6.95 7.85 -4.40
N LYS A 335 -5.73 8.38 -4.37
CA LYS A 335 -4.71 8.19 -5.41
C LYS A 335 -3.59 7.29 -4.90
N CYS A 336 -3.12 6.36 -5.72
CA CYS A 336 -2.07 5.39 -5.39
C CYS A 336 -0.71 6.01 -5.00
N MET A 337 -0.48 7.29 -5.31
CA MET A 337 0.74 8.00 -4.88
C MET A 337 0.63 8.56 -3.45
N ALA A 338 -0.53 8.44 -2.79
CA ALA A 338 -0.75 9.03 -1.48
C ALA A 338 -0.07 8.21 -0.36
N GLY A 339 0.56 8.90 0.59
CA GLY A 339 1.11 8.26 1.80
C GLY A 339 2.31 7.33 1.60
N GLN A 340 2.90 7.28 0.40
CA GLN A 340 4.09 6.46 0.07
C GLN A 340 5.24 6.69 1.07
N THR A 341 5.70 7.93 1.20
CA THR A 341 6.81 8.28 2.10
C THR A 341 6.50 7.96 3.56
N SER A 342 5.35 8.39 4.07
CA SER A 342 4.96 8.15 5.47
C SER A 342 4.79 6.67 5.79
N GLY A 343 4.20 5.91 4.86
CA GLY A 343 3.99 4.47 5.01
C GLY A 343 5.29 3.71 5.03
N LEU A 344 6.20 4.00 4.11
CA LEU A 344 7.51 3.35 4.06
C LEU A 344 8.38 3.67 5.28
N LEU A 345 8.42 4.94 5.72
CA LEU A 345 9.14 5.33 6.94
C LEU A 345 8.60 4.62 8.18
N PHE A 346 7.27 4.54 8.30
CA PHE A 346 6.62 3.79 9.37
C PHE A 346 7.06 2.32 9.36
N TRP A 347 6.89 1.60 8.25
CA TRP A 347 7.23 0.19 8.19
C TRP A 347 8.72 -0.09 8.40
N ASN A 348 9.60 0.77 7.89
CA ASN A 348 11.03 0.69 8.15
C ASN A 348 11.34 0.78 9.65
N ARG A 349 10.71 1.73 10.36
CA ARG A 349 10.88 1.88 11.81
C ARG A 349 10.38 0.66 12.57
N ILE A 350 9.14 0.23 12.33
CA ILE A 350 8.50 -0.84 13.12
C ILE A 350 9.19 -2.18 12.90
N ILE A 351 9.53 -2.53 11.66
CA ILE A 351 10.20 -3.80 11.37
C ILE A 351 11.59 -3.84 12.01
N ASN A 352 12.34 -2.73 11.96
CA ASN A 352 13.67 -2.68 12.59
C ASN A 352 13.57 -2.78 14.12
N GLN A 353 12.61 -2.12 14.75
CA GLN A 353 12.37 -2.29 16.19
C GLN A 353 11.95 -3.72 16.55
N HIS A 354 11.07 -4.33 15.74
CA HIS A 354 10.63 -5.69 16.00
C HIS A 354 11.78 -6.70 15.89
N LYS A 355 12.73 -6.51 14.97
CA LYS A 355 13.93 -7.35 14.85
C LYS A 355 14.86 -7.25 16.06
N VAL A 356 14.97 -6.09 16.69
CA VAL A 356 15.81 -5.88 17.88
C VAL A 356 15.20 -6.53 19.13
N ASN A 357 13.88 -6.65 19.17
CA ASN A 357 13.14 -7.18 20.33
C ASN A 357 12.86 -8.70 20.28
N GLN A 358 13.30 -9.39 19.21
CA GLN A 358 13.30 -10.86 19.11
C GLN A 358 14.70 -11.37 19.41
#